data_AF-A0A7V9PUY6-F1
#
_entry.id   AF-A0A7V9PUY6-F1
#
_cell.length_a   1.000
_cell.length_b   1.000
_cell.length_c   1.000
_cell.angle_alpha   90.00
_cell.angle_beta   90.00
_cell.angle_gamma   90.00
#
_symmetry.space_group_name_H-M   'P 1'
#
loop_
_entity.id
_entity.type
_entity.pdbx_description
1 polymer ?
#
loop_
_entity_poly.entity_id
_entity_poly.type
_entity_poly.pdbx_seq_one_letter_code
_entity_poly.pdbx_strand_id
1 'polypeptide(L)'
;MNQLRALLVTAPDELWGRLRDLSQRELLATCAAFRVSADDDSLTAVTRFALRELAQRALYLAEQLEQVKLRLKRITEQVAPALTNLKGV
;
A
#
# COMPACT_ATOMS: atom_id res chain seq x y z
N MET A 1 1.87 0.76 6.89
CA MET A 1 0.85 1.83 6.83
C MET A 1 1.28 3.10 7.56
N ASN A 2 1.76 2.99 8.80
CA ASN A 2 2.06 4.15 9.66
C ASN A 2 3.13 5.08 9.07
N GLN A 3 4.09 4.56 8.33
CA GLN A 3 5.15 5.37 7.70
C GLN A 3 4.63 6.31 6.60
N LEU A 4 3.64 5.86 5.81
CA LEU A 4 3.07 6.68 4.74
C LEU A 4 2.23 7.82 5.33
N ARG A 5 1.47 7.53 6.39
CA ARG A 5 0.78 8.55 7.19
C ARG A 5 1.73 9.50 7.92
N ALA A 6 2.85 9.00 8.45
CA ALA A 6 3.84 9.85 9.12
C ALA A 6 4.54 10.81 8.14
N LEU A 7 4.85 10.35 6.92
CA LEU A 7 5.44 11.17 5.87
C LEU A 7 4.44 12.18 5.30
N LEU A 8 3.14 11.85 5.33
CA LEU A 8 2.06 12.79 5.03
C LEU A 8 1.97 13.92 6.06
N VAL A 9 2.18 13.65 7.36
CA VAL A 9 2.16 14.68 8.44
C VAL A 9 3.22 15.77 8.24
N THR A 10 4.33 15.45 7.56
CA THR A 10 5.43 16.38 7.28
C THR A 10 5.36 17.02 5.89
N ALA A 11 4.36 16.68 5.07
CA ALA A 11 4.23 17.18 3.71
C ALA A 11 3.53 18.57 3.66
N PRO A 12 3.82 19.43 2.67
CA PRO A 12 3.16 20.73 2.50
C PRO A 12 1.63 20.60 2.36
N ASP A 13 0.87 21.52 2.99
CA ASP A 13 -0.61 21.50 3.10
C ASP A 13 -1.35 21.29 1.76
N GLU A 14 -0.81 21.79 0.65
CA GLU A 14 -1.40 21.64 -0.68
C GLU A 14 -1.50 20.18 -1.14
N LEU A 15 -0.61 19.30 -0.66
CA LEU A 15 -0.63 17.88 -0.96
C LEU A 15 -1.77 17.14 -0.24
N TRP A 16 -2.28 17.70 0.86
CA TRP A 16 -3.24 17.05 1.74
C TRP A 16 -4.65 17.05 1.20
N GLY A 17 -5.09 18.17 0.64
CA GLY A 17 -6.48 18.35 0.21
C GLY A 17 -6.94 17.27 -0.77
N ARG A 18 -6.03 16.74 -1.59
CA ARG A 18 -6.33 15.73 -2.61
C ARG A 18 -6.21 14.29 -2.11
N LEU A 19 -5.51 14.05 -1.01
CA LEU A 19 -5.21 12.69 -0.52
C LEU A 19 -6.09 12.28 0.67
N ARG A 20 -6.67 13.25 1.38
CA ARG A 20 -7.38 13.01 2.65
C ARG A 20 -8.62 12.13 2.52
N ASP A 21 -9.37 12.30 1.44
CA ASP A 21 -10.67 11.64 1.26
C ASP A 21 -10.56 10.30 0.52
N LEU A 22 -9.34 9.89 0.14
CA LEU A 22 -9.11 8.65 -0.55
C LEU A 22 -9.16 7.46 0.41
N SER A 23 -9.79 6.37 -0.02
CA SER A 23 -9.63 5.09 0.66
C SER A 23 -8.15 4.67 0.64
N GLN A 24 -7.77 3.78 1.55
CA GLN A 24 -6.39 3.30 1.64
C GLN A 24 -5.86 2.72 0.31
N ARG A 25 -6.71 1.99 -0.42
CA ARG A 25 -6.34 1.42 -1.72
C ARG A 25 -6.14 2.50 -2.77
N GLU A 26 -7.05 3.48 -2.82
CA GLU A 26 -6.95 4.61 -3.74
C GLU A 26 -5.74 5.48 -3.43
N LEU A 27 -5.48 5.78 -2.15
CA LEU A 27 -4.32 6.55 -1.71
C LEU A 27 -3.00 5.88 -2.13
N LEU A 28 -2.88 4.57 -1.92
CA LEU A 28 -1.69 3.82 -2.37
C LEU A 28 -1.56 3.84 -3.90
N ALA A 29 -2.65 3.65 -4.63
CA ALA A 29 -2.62 3.69 -6.09
C ALA A 29 -2.24 5.09 -6.62
N THR A 30 -2.80 6.15 -6.04
CA THR A 30 -2.51 7.55 -6.40
C THR A 30 -1.05 7.90 -6.12
N CYS A 31 -0.54 7.58 -4.93
CA CYS A 31 0.86 7.86 -4.58
C CYS A 31 1.84 7.05 -5.46
N ALA A 32 1.55 5.77 -5.71
CA ALA A 32 2.39 4.91 -6.55
C ALA A 32 2.49 5.41 -8.01
N ALA A 33 1.49 6.18 -8.47
CA ALA A 33 1.43 6.75 -9.80
C ALA A 33 2.08 8.14 -9.92
N PHE A 34 2.67 8.69 -8.85
CA PHE A 34 3.32 9.99 -8.94
C PHE A 34 4.47 9.99 -9.97
N ARG A 35 4.39 10.94 -10.90
CA ARG A 35 5.50 11.28 -11.80
C ARG A 35 6.33 12.36 -11.11
N VAL A 36 7.60 12.08 -10.94
CA VAL A 36 8.59 12.97 -10.31
C VAL A 36 9.81 12.96 -11.22
N SER A 37 10.30 14.14 -11.58
CA SER A 37 11.52 14.29 -12.36
C SER A 37 12.73 13.96 -11.50
N ALA A 38 13.74 13.30 -12.08
CA ALA A 38 14.97 12.96 -11.34
C ALA A 38 15.82 14.20 -11.02
N ASP A 39 15.67 15.27 -11.80
CA ASP A 39 16.45 16.51 -11.66
C ASP A 39 15.73 17.59 -10.82
N ASP A 40 14.59 17.25 -10.19
CA ASP A 40 13.81 18.18 -9.37
C ASP A 40 14.00 17.86 -7.87
N ASP A 41 14.88 18.62 -7.25
CA ASP A 41 15.20 18.52 -5.81
C ASP A 41 14.30 19.40 -4.92
N SER A 42 13.20 19.94 -5.45
CA SER A 42 12.24 20.67 -4.63
C SER A 42 11.66 19.76 -3.54
N LEU A 43 11.36 20.34 -2.37
CA LEU A 43 10.78 19.59 -1.25
C LEU A 43 9.51 18.81 -1.68
N THR A 44 8.69 19.41 -2.54
CA THR A 44 7.48 18.80 -3.09
C THR A 44 7.81 17.58 -3.96
N ALA A 45 8.80 17.67 -4.84
CA ALA A 45 9.24 16.57 -5.68
C ALA A 45 9.81 15.41 -4.85
N VAL A 46 10.72 15.71 -3.91
CA VAL A 46 11.31 14.71 -3.00
C VAL A 46 10.24 14.02 -2.16
N THR A 47 9.25 14.79 -1.65
CA THR A 47 8.13 14.23 -0.87
C THR A 47 7.28 13.30 -1.72
N ARG A 48 6.92 13.69 -2.95
CA ARG A 48 6.17 12.85 -3.88
C ARG A 48 6.94 11.59 -4.26
N PHE A 49 8.26 11.70 -4.43
CA PHE A 49 9.12 10.55 -4.70
C PHE A 49 9.09 9.56 -3.53
N ALA A 50 9.29 10.04 -2.30
CA ALA A 50 9.24 9.19 -1.10
C ALA A 50 7.87 8.50 -0.94
N LEU A 51 6.77 9.23 -1.18
CA LEU A 51 5.41 8.68 -1.14
C LEU A 51 5.21 7.60 -2.21
N ARG A 52 5.76 7.79 -3.41
CA ARG A 52 5.70 6.80 -4.49
C ARG A 52 6.40 5.51 -4.11
N GLU A 53 7.65 5.60 -3.64
CA GLU A 53 8.44 4.42 -3.25
C GLU A 53 7.74 3.62 -2.15
N LEU A 54 7.25 4.31 -1.12
CA LEU A 54 6.51 3.67 -0.03
C LEU A 54 5.22 3.01 -0.52
N ALA A 55 4.48 3.67 -1.42
CA ALA A 55 3.23 3.15 -1.94
C ALA A 55 3.45 1.92 -2.84
N GLN A 56 4.44 1.96 -3.74
CA GLN A 56 4.81 0.82 -4.59
C GLN A 56 5.23 -0.38 -3.76
N ARG A 57 6.07 -0.16 -2.73
CA ARG A 57 6.48 -1.23 -1.82
C ARG A 57 5.31 -1.82 -1.04
N ALA A 58 4.38 -0.99 -0.57
CA ALA A 58 3.20 -1.45 0.14
C ALA A 58 2.28 -2.29 -0.78
N LEU A 59 2.09 -1.87 -2.02
CA LEU A 59 1.31 -2.63 -3.01
C LEU A 59 1.96 -3.97 -3.34
N TYR A 60 3.29 -3.99 -3.54
CA TYR A 60 4.05 -5.22 -3.77
C TYR A 60 3.88 -6.21 -2.60
N LEU A 61 4.07 -5.74 -1.36
CA LEU A 61 3.91 -6.60 -0.18
C LEU A 61 2.47 -7.10 -0.01
N ALA A 62 1.47 -6.28 -0.34
CA ALA A 62 0.08 -6.71 -0.33
C ALA A 62 -0.20 -7.81 -1.35
N GLU A 63 0.35 -7.70 -2.56
CA GLU A 63 0.26 -8.75 -3.57
C GLU A 63 0.93 -10.05 -3.09
N GLN A 64 2.13 -9.96 -2.52
CA GLN A 64 2.83 -11.12 -1.96
C GLN A 64 2.01 -11.79 -0.85
N LEU A 65 1.37 -11.00 0.02
CA LEU A 65 0.50 -11.53 1.08
C LEU A 65 -0.70 -12.31 0.51
N GLU A 66 -1.36 -11.77 -0.52
CA GLU A 66 -2.49 -12.46 -1.18
C GLU A 66 -2.05 -13.75 -1.87
N GLN A 67 -0.88 -13.77 -2.50
CA GLN A 67 -0.33 -14.99 -3.09
C GLN A 67 -0.06 -16.07 -2.02
N VAL A 68 0.52 -15.69 -0.87
CA VAL A 68 0.77 -16.59 0.25
C VAL A 68 -0.54 -17.11 0.84
N LYS A 69 -1.53 -16.24 1.07
CA LYS A 69 -2.86 -16.63 1.56
C LYS A 69 -3.53 -17.64 0.62
N LEU A 70 -3.44 -17.43 -0.69
CA LEU A 70 -4.01 -18.35 -1.68
C LEU A 70 -3.35 -19.73 -1.62
N ARG A 71 -2.03 -19.78 -1.45
CA ARG A 71 -1.30 -21.05 -1.28
C ARG A 71 -1.70 -21.77 0.01
N LEU A 72 -1.75 -21.04 1.12
CA LEU A 72 -2.18 -21.59 2.40
C LEU A 72 -3.59 -22.17 2.30
N LYS A 73 -4.53 -21.42 1.71
CA LYS A 73 -5.90 -21.87 1.50
C LYS A 73 -5.96 -23.21 0.75
N ARG A 74 -5.23 -23.33 -0.36
CA ARG A 74 -5.17 -24.58 -1.14
C ARG A 74 -4.64 -25.75 -0.33
N ILE A 75 -3.57 -25.55 0.44
CA ILE A 75 -3.00 -26.60 1.30
C ILE A 75 -4.02 -27.02 2.38
N THR A 76 -4.66 -26.05 3.03
CA THR A 76 -5.65 -26.34 4.08
C THR A 76 -6.87 -27.08 3.53
N GLU A 77 -7.34 -26.74 2.32
CA GLU A 77 -8.43 -27.45 1.63
C GLU A 77 -8.06 -28.91 1.30
N GLN A 78 -6.79 -29.18 0.98
CA GLN A 78 -6.32 -30.53 0.67
C GLN A 78 -6.09 -31.38 1.92
N VAL A 79 -5.46 -30.81 2.95
CA VAL A 79 -4.97 -31.57 4.12
C VAL A 79 -6.03 -31.69 5.21
N ALA A 80 -6.92 -30.70 5.33
CA ALA A 80 -7.90 -30.64 6.42
C ALA A 80 -9.26 -30.08 5.97
N PRO A 81 -9.92 -30.70 4.96
CA PRO A 81 -11.18 -30.19 4.41
C PRO A 81 -12.31 -30.06 5.44
N ALA A 82 -12.31 -30.91 6.47
CA ALA A 82 -13.28 -30.84 7.57
C ALA A 82 -13.07 -29.61 8.48
N LEU A 83 -11.83 -29.11 8.61
CA LEU A 83 -11.51 -27.90 9.38
C LEU A 83 -11.79 -26.62 8.58
N THR A 84 -11.66 -26.65 7.25
CA THR A 84 -12.02 -25.51 6.38
C THR A 84 -13.53 -25.23 6.36
N ASN A 85 -14.35 -26.25 6.65
CA ASN A 85 -15.81 -26.13 6.79
C ASN A 85 -16.25 -25.61 8.17
N LEU A 86 -15.37 -25.60 9.17
CA LEU A 86 -15.62 -24.91 10.43
C LEU A 86 -15.29 -23.43 10.24
N LYS A 87 -16.30 -22.64 9.90
CA LYS A 87 -16.16 -21.18 9.82
C LYS A 87 -15.88 -20.61 11.22
N GLY A 88 -14.67 -20.08 11.43
CA GLY A 88 -14.36 -19.15 12.53
C GLY A 88 -13.72 -19.77 13.76
N VAL A 89 -12.45 -20.14 13.65
CA VAL A 89 -11.49 -20.13 14.76
C VAL A 89 -10.37 -19.15 14.45
#